data_AF-A0A0U3LFE0-F1
#
_entry.id   AF-A0A0U3LFE0-F1
#
_cell.length_a   1.000
_cell.length_b   1.000
_cell.length_c   1.000
_cell.angle_alpha   90.00
_cell.angle_beta   90.00
_cell.angle_gamma   90.00
#
_symmetry.space_group_name_H-M   'P 1'
#
loop_
_entity.id
_entity.type
_entity.pdbx_description
1 polymer ?
#
loop_
_entity_poly.entity_id
_entity_poly.type
_entity_poly.pdbx_seq_one_letter_code
_entity_poly.pdbx_strand_id
1 'polypeptide(L)'
;MSFIQPTLIHGVQYQRVDRSLNFVHGGHTFALDLDSEALAAAAEQVLDNLRTGTLSAAELAERHDAALRPYDTPTLLNILIAEMVITEAAPPSQMRGGRALFYELRAHQRASIAPALRDEPGALKYSRGELSHDDLKAWSIEYYFTTRFAEQCIIGAASQHSHPALQRMFEEFFIEEVGHDKLLERSLLGFGFSTTDLEHLSPHISTVAAMGMLLRASLFDLPLFITLVGQLEGTEVQCRRYIEMLERSGLPHEVIHPQIVHEMINIEHGHFDEALDMSATLPGVTGADIERCKRLLSLYAEMRKAVYPHVFKGIATARTLDAESYLGAWRTHGTAIKKSLLAIACANAPEVLSRSLARDFVELRKVAYVVWNAAEEGHVAAALLEYSLWKVAYQEPERISATLAWLDARAFGPTADSGLVPRFLLLALQAAREMQVPA
;
A
#
# COMPACT_ATOMS: atom_id res chain seq x y z
N MET A 1 -17.70 -7.30 0.96
CA MET A 1 -18.73 -6.35 1.46
C MET A 1 -19.66 -6.10 0.30
N SER A 2 -20.97 -6.29 0.45
CA SER A 2 -21.93 -5.98 -0.61
C SER A 2 -22.43 -4.55 -0.45
N PHE A 3 -22.34 -3.74 -1.50
CA PHE A 3 -23.11 -2.50 -1.60
C PHE A 3 -24.60 -2.83 -1.75
N ILE A 4 -25.46 -1.98 -1.19
CA ILE A 4 -26.92 -2.14 -1.30
C ILE A 4 -27.38 -1.68 -2.68
N GLN A 5 -26.87 -0.54 -3.13
CA GLN A 5 -27.23 0.20 -4.34
C GLN A 5 -25.92 0.71 -5.00
N PRO A 6 -25.13 -0.18 -5.62
CA PRO A 6 -23.82 0.19 -6.15
C PRO A 6 -23.88 1.25 -7.26
N THR A 7 -22.87 2.11 -7.30
CA THR A 7 -22.64 3.13 -8.34
C THR A 7 -21.17 3.12 -8.77
N LEU A 8 -20.88 3.51 -10.01
CA LEU A 8 -19.50 3.82 -10.42
C LEU A 8 -18.97 5.02 -9.64
N ILE A 9 -17.68 4.97 -9.29
CA ILE A 9 -16.97 6.06 -8.64
C ILE A 9 -16.80 7.23 -9.63
N HIS A 10 -16.85 8.46 -9.09
CA HIS A 10 -16.77 9.67 -9.91
C HIS A 10 -15.45 9.72 -10.70
N GLY A 11 -15.54 9.96 -12.01
CA GLY A 11 -14.37 9.98 -12.90
C GLY A 11 -13.91 8.60 -13.37
N VAL A 12 -14.61 7.51 -13.05
CA VAL A 12 -14.42 6.23 -13.76
C VAL A 12 -15.00 6.34 -15.17
N GLN A 13 -14.17 6.03 -16.15
CA GLN A 13 -14.59 5.83 -17.55
C GLN A 13 -14.43 4.35 -17.91
N TYR A 14 -15.16 3.90 -18.93
CA TYR A 14 -14.94 2.60 -19.54
C TYR A 14 -15.41 2.60 -21.00
N GLN A 15 -14.88 1.66 -21.78
CA GLN A 15 -15.24 1.36 -23.16
C GLN A 15 -15.14 -0.15 -23.38
N ARG A 16 -16.15 -0.76 -24.03
CA ARG A 16 -16.03 -2.13 -24.52
C ARG A 16 -15.22 -2.19 -25.82
N VAL A 17 -14.31 -3.15 -25.88
CA VAL A 17 -13.56 -3.52 -27.09
C VAL A 17 -13.70 -5.03 -27.23
N ASP A 18 -14.39 -5.47 -28.28
CA ASP A 18 -14.76 -6.87 -28.53
C ASP A 18 -15.38 -7.54 -27.29
N ARG A 19 -14.66 -8.50 -26.68
CA ARG A 19 -15.03 -9.28 -25.48
C ARG A 19 -14.45 -8.71 -24.17
N SER A 20 -13.86 -7.53 -24.19
CA SER A 20 -13.18 -6.91 -23.05
C SER A 20 -13.79 -5.58 -22.67
N LEU A 21 -13.87 -5.29 -21.37
CA LEU A 21 -14.29 -3.99 -20.84
C LEU A 21 -13.07 -3.26 -20.29
N ASN A 22 -12.62 -2.24 -21.02
CA ASN A 22 -11.46 -1.44 -20.66
C ASN A 22 -11.91 -0.24 -19.83
N PHE A 23 -11.41 -0.13 -18.61
CA PHE A 23 -11.70 0.95 -17.68
C PHE A 23 -10.53 1.94 -17.63
N VAL A 24 -10.82 3.19 -17.31
CA VAL A 24 -9.84 4.24 -17.02
C VAL A 24 -10.30 4.99 -15.76
N HIS A 25 -9.44 5.06 -14.74
CA HIS A 25 -9.71 5.85 -13.54
C HIS A 25 -8.41 6.45 -12.99
N GLY A 26 -8.40 7.76 -12.77
CA GLY A 26 -7.23 8.56 -12.37
C GLY A 26 -6.13 8.71 -13.43
N GLY A 27 -5.88 7.66 -14.21
CA GLY A 27 -4.71 7.46 -15.07
C GLY A 27 -4.34 5.98 -15.16
N HIS A 28 -4.74 5.18 -14.16
CA HIS A 28 -4.77 3.73 -14.23
C HIS A 28 -5.79 3.23 -15.25
N THR A 29 -5.45 2.10 -15.87
CA THR A 29 -6.33 1.32 -16.74
C THR A 29 -6.38 -0.12 -16.27
N PHE A 30 -7.53 -0.77 -16.45
CA PHE A 30 -7.65 -2.22 -16.33
C PHE A 30 -8.63 -2.76 -17.38
N ALA A 31 -8.47 -4.04 -17.73
CA ALA A 31 -9.30 -4.72 -18.71
C ALA A 31 -10.00 -5.92 -18.05
N LEU A 32 -11.33 -5.95 -18.10
CA LEU A 32 -12.12 -7.13 -17.75
C LEU A 32 -12.41 -7.94 -19.00
N ASP A 33 -11.52 -8.89 -19.28
CA ASP A 33 -11.68 -9.91 -20.33
C ASP A 33 -12.78 -10.91 -19.95
N LEU A 34 -13.73 -11.13 -20.87
CA LEU A 34 -14.84 -12.08 -20.70
C LEU A 34 -14.81 -13.15 -21.80
N ASP A 35 -15.52 -14.27 -21.58
CA ASP A 35 -15.49 -15.43 -22.49
C ASP A 35 -16.13 -15.16 -23.86
N SER A 36 -16.93 -14.09 -24.00
CA SER A 36 -17.57 -13.70 -25.27
C SER A 36 -17.96 -12.22 -25.34
N GLU A 37 -18.14 -11.72 -26.56
CA GLU A 37 -18.72 -10.38 -26.81
C GLU A 37 -20.12 -10.22 -26.21
N ALA A 38 -20.91 -11.30 -26.19
CA ALA A 38 -22.26 -11.29 -25.59
C ALA A 38 -22.21 -11.07 -24.07
N LEU A 39 -21.24 -11.69 -23.38
CA LEU A 39 -20.98 -11.45 -21.96
C LEU A 39 -20.46 -10.04 -21.72
N ALA A 40 -19.57 -9.54 -22.57
CA ALA A 40 -19.07 -8.17 -22.48
C ALA A 40 -20.19 -7.14 -22.70
N ALA A 41 -21.13 -7.38 -23.61
CA ALA A 41 -22.33 -6.55 -23.79
C ALA A 41 -23.30 -6.65 -22.59
N ALA A 42 -23.47 -7.83 -21.98
CA ALA A 42 -24.27 -7.99 -20.77
C ALA A 42 -23.65 -7.23 -19.57
N ALA A 43 -22.34 -7.35 -19.38
CA ALA A 43 -21.61 -6.61 -18.34
C ALA A 43 -21.57 -5.09 -18.61
N GLU A 44 -21.46 -4.66 -19.88
CA GLU A 44 -21.64 -3.25 -20.30
C GLU A 44 -23.01 -2.70 -19.85
N GLN A 45 -24.08 -3.49 -19.99
CA GLN A 45 -25.40 -3.11 -19.48
C GLN A 45 -25.50 -3.08 -17.95
N VAL A 46 -24.71 -3.86 -17.20
CA VAL A 46 -24.60 -3.67 -15.74
C VAL A 46 -23.92 -2.33 -15.45
N LEU A 47 -22.79 -2.04 -16.11
CA LEU A 47 -22.05 -0.79 -15.93
C LEU A 47 -22.88 0.46 -16.28
N ASP A 48 -23.72 0.40 -17.32
CA ASP A 48 -24.64 1.50 -17.67
C ASP A 48 -25.63 1.83 -16.55
N ASN A 49 -26.14 0.81 -15.84
CA ASN A 49 -27.00 1.03 -14.68
C ASN A 49 -26.19 1.46 -13.43
N LEU A 50 -24.92 1.06 -13.33
CA LEU A 50 -24.01 1.56 -12.29
C LEU A 50 -23.59 3.02 -12.55
N ARG A 51 -23.69 3.57 -13.77
CA ARG A 51 -23.49 5.01 -14.02
C ARG A 51 -24.57 5.88 -13.39
N THR A 52 -25.80 5.37 -13.24
CA THR A 52 -26.91 6.12 -12.61
C THR A 52 -26.98 5.87 -11.11
N GLY A 53 -26.47 4.73 -10.62
CA GLY A 53 -26.51 4.37 -9.20
C GLY A 53 -27.94 4.22 -8.67
N THR A 54 -28.91 3.86 -9.53
CA THR A 54 -30.36 3.86 -9.20
C THR A 54 -30.94 2.48 -8.88
N LEU A 55 -30.17 1.40 -9.02
CA LEU A 55 -30.64 0.03 -8.79
C LEU A 55 -29.86 -0.63 -7.66
N SER A 56 -30.56 -1.42 -6.84
CA SER A 56 -29.93 -2.27 -5.85
C SER A 56 -29.11 -3.40 -6.49
N ALA A 57 -28.16 -3.97 -5.74
CA ALA A 57 -27.42 -5.15 -6.18
C ALA A 57 -28.35 -6.35 -6.47
N ALA A 58 -29.52 -6.42 -5.82
CA ALA A 58 -30.55 -7.42 -6.08
C ALA A 58 -31.32 -7.17 -7.38
N GLU A 59 -31.72 -5.93 -7.67
CA GLU A 59 -32.40 -5.56 -8.93
C GLU A 59 -31.46 -5.67 -10.14
N LEU A 60 -30.16 -5.41 -9.96
CA LEU A 60 -29.14 -5.68 -10.99
C LEU A 60 -29.03 -7.18 -11.27
N ALA A 61 -29.00 -8.02 -10.23
CA ALA A 61 -28.96 -9.48 -10.37
C ALA A 61 -30.22 -10.02 -11.07
N GLU A 62 -31.41 -9.64 -10.62
CA GLU A 62 -32.69 -10.03 -11.24
C GLU A 62 -32.74 -9.67 -12.73
N ARG A 63 -32.20 -8.50 -13.10
CA ARG A 63 -32.24 -8.00 -14.48
C ARG A 63 -31.18 -8.60 -15.40
N HIS A 64 -29.99 -8.95 -14.90
CA HIS A 64 -28.82 -9.25 -15.73
C HIS A 64 -28.24 -10.67 -15.58
N ASP A 65 -28.49 -11.40 -14.48
CA ASP A 65 -27.88 -12.72 -14.23
C ASP A 65 -28.24 -13.80 -15.27
N ALA A 66 -29.36 -13.63 -15.97
CA ALA A 66 -29.72 -14.51 -17.09
C ALA A 66 -28.77 -14.37 -18.30
N ALA A 67 -28.19 -13.18 -18.49
CA ALA A 67 -27.29 -12.84 -19.60
C ALA A 67 -25.80 -12.94 -19.25
N LEU A 68 -25.45 -12.88 -17.94
CA LEU A 68 -24.06 -12.96 -17.46
C LEU A 68 -23.49 -14.40 -17.35
N ARG A 69 -24.31 -15.43 -17.58
CA ARG A 69 -23.91 -16.85 -17.38
C ARG A 69 -22.70 -17.24 -18.26
N PRO A 70 -21.63 -17.84 -17.68
CA PRO A 70 -21.62 -18.61 -16.44
C PRO A 70 -21.43 -17.80 -15.14
N TYR A 71 -21.21 -16.50 -15.23
CA TYR A 71 -21.07 -15.59 -14.09
C TYR A 71 -22.43 -15.08 -13.58
N ASP A 72 -22.38 -14.34 -12.48
CA ASP A 72 -23.50 -13.61 -11.89
C ASP A 72 -23.11 -12.17 -11.52
N THR A 73 -24.10 -11.32 -11.26
CA THR A 73 -23.91 -9.93 -10.86
C THR A 73 -23.10 -9.80 -9.56
N PRO A 74 -23.32 -10.61 -8.50
CA PRO A 74 -22.46 -10.61 -7.33
C PRO A 74 -20.97 -10.84 -7.65
N THR A 75 -20.63 -11.73 -8.59
CA THR A 75 -19.25 -11.97 -9.03
C THR A 75 -18.68 -10.74 -9.73
N LEU A 76 -19.43 -10.15 -10.67
CA LEU A 76 -19.02 -8.93 -11.36
C LEU A 76 -18.82 -7.76 -10.38
N LEU A 77 -19.78 -7.53 -9.46
CA LEU A 77 -19.67 -6.50 -8.44
C LEU A 77 -18.47 -6.74 -7.50
N ASN A 78 -18.17 -7.98 -7.12
CA ASN A 78 -16.99 -8.29 -6.30
C ASN A 78 -15.67 -7.97 -7.04
N ILE A 79 -15.61 -8.16 -8.36
CA ILE A 79 -14.46 -7.72 -9.17
C ILE A 79 -14.39 -6.18 -9.15
N LEU A 80 -15.47 -5.47 -9.48
CA LEU A 80 -15.49 -4.00 -9.51
C LEU A 80 -15.23 -3.36 -8.12
N ILE A 81 -15.53 -4.08 -7.02
CA ILE A 81 -15.16 -3.72 -5.64
C ILE A 81 -13.66 -3.94 -5.40
N ALA A 82 -13.08 -5.04 -5.87
CA ALA A 82 -11.65 -5.31 -5.76
C ALA A 82 -10.83 -4.25 -6.51
N GLU A 83 -11.27 -3.93 -7.73
CA GLU A 83 -10.71 -2.87 -8.59
C GLU A 83 -11.07 -1.45 -8.12
N MET A 84 -11.90 -1.31 -7.08
CA MET A 84 -12.34 -0.04 -6.50
C MET A 84 -12.84 0.99 -7.53
N VAL A 85 -13.62 0.54 -8.50
CA VAL A 85 -14.33 1.41 -9.47
C VAL A 85 -15.82 1.57 -9.17
N ILE A 86 -16.36 0.85 -8.17
CA ILE A 86 -17.70 1.10 -7.64
C ILE A 86 -17.69 1.42 -6.13
N THR A 87 -18.63 2.25 -5.71
CA THR A 87 -18.96 2.58 -4.32
C THR A 87 -20.47 2.46 -4.09
N GLU A 88 -20.96 2.83 -2.90
CA GLU A 88 -22.39 2.88 -2.57
C GLU A 88 -23.05 4.12 -3.17
N ALA A 89 -24.26 4.04 -3.72
CA ALA A 89 -24.99 5.22 -4.17
C ALA A 89 -25.56 5.99 -2.95
N ALA A 90 -25.03 7.19 -2.71
CA ALA A 90 -25.56 8.12 -1.72
C ALA A 90 -26.24 9.31 -2.41
N PRO A 91 -27.47 9.69 -2.04
CA PRO A 91 -28.01 10.98 -2.44
C PRO A 91 -27.15 12.11 -1.84
N PRO A 92 -27.09 13.32 -2.44
CA PRO A 92 -26.23 14.40 -1.94
C PRO A 92 -26.46 14.81 -0.48
N SER A 93 -27.63 14.52 0.09
CA SER A 93 -27.96 14.72 1.51
C SER A 93 -27.33 13.70 2.47
N GLN A 94 -26.74 12.61 1.96
CA GLN A 94 -26.03 11.59 2.74
C GLN A 94 -24.52 11.57 2.45
N MET A 95 -24.07 12.23 1.39
CA MET A 95 -22.65 12.46 1.10
C MET A 95 -22.04 13.40 2.15
N ARG A 96 -20.79 13.16 2.54
CA ARG A 96 -20.05 13.98 3.51
C ARG A 96 -18.78 14.55 2.87
N GLY A 97 -18.48 15.83 3.09
CA GLY A 97 -17.21 16.42 2.62
C GLY A 97 -15.98 15.78 3.29
N GLY A 98 -14.84 15.74 2.60
CA GLY A 98 -13.68 14.95 3.05
C GLY A 98 -13.09 15.34 4.40
N ARG A 99 -13.20 16.61 4.86
CA ARG A 99 -12.87 16.97 6.26
C ARG A 99 -13.65 16.14 7.29
N ALA A 100 -14.92 15.83 7.01
CA ALA A 100 -15.75 15.01 7.89
C ALA A 100 -15.34 13.54 7.87
N LEU A 101 -14.86 13.02 6.74
CA LEU A 101 -14.20 11.71 6.68
C LEU A 101 -12.92 11.70 7.52
N PHE A 102 -12.05 12.69 7.34
CA PHE A 102 -10.78 12.79 8.07
C PHE A 102 -11.03 12.82 9.60
N TYR A 103 -12.00 13.60 10.07
CA TYR A 103 -12.40 13.58 11.49
C TYR A 103 -13.03 12.25 11.95
N GLU A 104 -13.87 11.59 11.14
CA GLU A 104 -14.41 10.24 11.43
C GLU A 104 -13.30 9.18 11.54
N LEU A 105 -12.31 9.23 10.66
CA LEU A 105 -11.16 8.31 10.67
C LEU A 105 -10.23 8.59 11.84
N ARG A 106 -10.03 9.85 12.24
CA ARG A 106 -9.33 10.19 13.49
C ARG A 106 -10.12 9.81 14.74
N ALA A 107 -11.46 9.85 14.71
CA ALA A 107 -12.29 9.36 15.80
C ALA A 107 -12.16 7.83 15.94
N HIS A 108 -12.23 7.08 14.84
CA HIS A 108 -11.95 5.64 14.80
C HIS A 108 -10.53 5.31 15.27
N GLN A 109 -9.52 6.06 14.82
CA GLN A 109 -8.14 5.92 15.27
C GLN A 109 -8.02 6.07 16.80
N ARG A 110 -8.68 7.09 17.39
CA ARG A 110 -8.66 7.33 18.84
C ARG A 110 -9.47 6.32 19.66
N ALA A 111 -10.60 5.85 19.12
CA ALA A 111 -11.54 4.98 19.83
C ALA A 111 -11.18 3.49 19.75
N SER A 112 -10.65 3.03 18.62
CA SER A 112 -10.45 1.60 18.33
C SER A 112 -8.99 1.20 18.19
N ILE A 113 -8.13 2.07 17.60
CA ILE A 113 -6.74 1.73 17.29
C ILE A 113 -5.79 2.14 18.42
N ALA A 114 -5.88 3.39 18.88
CA ALA A 114 -5.01 3.93 19.92
C ALA A 114 -5.06 3.18 21.28
N PRO A 115 -6.16 2.52 21.69
CA PRO A 115 -6.13 1.60 22.83
C PRO A 115 -5.32 0.34 22.53
N ALA A 116 -5.55 -0.32 21.39
CA ALA A 116 -4.86 -1.55 20.99
C ALA A 116 -3.34 -1.35 20.79
N LEU A 117 -2.90 -0.15 20.42
CA LEU A 117 -1.49 0.23 20.34
C LEU A 117 -0.89 0.67 21.68
N ARG A 118 -1.69 1.03 22.69
CA ARG A 118 -1.20 1.60 23.97
C ARG A 118 -0.50 0.56 24.82
N ASP A 119 -1.08 -0.63 24.91
CA ASP A 119 -0.64 -1.66 25.83
C ASP A 119 0.48 -2.54 25.24
N GLU A 120 0.90 -2.25 23.99
CA GLU A 120 2.03 -2.90 23.34
C GLU A 120 3.36 -2.54 24.03
N PRO A 121 4.25 -3.51 24.34
CA PRO A 121 5.49 -3.25 25.09
C PRO A 121 6.38 -2.16 24.49
N GLY A 122 6.42 -2.00 23.17
CA GLY A 122 7.19 -0.95 22.51
C GLY A 122 6.60 0.45 22.71
N ALA A 123 5.28 0.59 22.56
CA ALA A 123 4.58 1.84 22.83
C ALA A 123 4.63 2.21 24.32
N LEU A 124 4.59 1.22 25.21
CA LEU A 124 4.81 1.42 26.65
C LEU A 124 6.22 1.96 26.91
N LYS A 125 7.28 1.35 26.37
CA LYS A 125 8.66 1.87 26.54
C LYS A 125 8.79 3.30 25.99
N TYR A 126 8.27 3.56 24.79
CA TYR A 126 8.24 4.91 24.18
C TYR A 126 7.56 5.93 25.09
N SER A 127 6.34 5.62 25.56
CA SER A 127 5.54 6.55 26.40
C SER A 127 6.14 6.87 27.77
N ARG A 128 7.12 6.07 28.22
CA ARG A 128 7.83 6.25 29.49
C ARG A 128 9.25 6.82 29.34
N GLY A 129 9.76 6.94 28.11
CA GLY A 129 11.16 7.27 27.85
C GLY A 129 12.14 6.12 28.15
N GLU A 130 11.66 4.87 28.16
CA GLU A 130 12.45 3.65 28.43
C GLU A 130 13.12 3.09 27.15
N LEU A 131 13.38 3.91 26.14
CA LEU A 131 14.09 3.50 24.91
C LEU A 131 15.62 3.58 25.08
N SER A 132 16.29 2.50 24.71
CA SER A 132 17.75 2.42 24.63
C SER A 132 18.27 2.97 23.29
N HIS A 133 19.60 3.13 23.20
CA HIS A 133 20.27 3.55 21.97
C HIS A 133 20.05 2.56 20.82
N ASP A 134 19.98 1.26 21.11
CA ASP A 134 19.68 0.23 20.10
C ASP A 134 18.23 0.29 19.61
N ASP A 135 17.27 0.55 20.52
CA ASP A 135 15.86 0.73 20.14
C ASP A 135 15.70 1.95 19.20
N LEU A 136 16.38 3.06 19.52
CA LEU A 136 16.36 4.28 18.71
C LEU A 136 17.11 4.11 17.39
N LYS A 137 18.22 3.34 17.36
CA LYS A 137 18.92 2.97 16.13
C LYS A 137 18.04 2.15 15.21
N ALA A 138 17.35 1.13 15.73
CA ALA A 138 16.41 0.32 14.97
C ALA A 138 15.22 1.15 14.44
N TRP A 139 14.67 2.05 15.27
CA TRP A 139 13.58 2.94 14.84
C TRP A 139 14.01 3.87 13.69
N SER A 140 15.22 4.43 13.77
CA SER A 140 15.76 5.36 12.76
C SER A 140 15.95 4.70 11.39
N ILE A 141 16.18 3.38 11.34
CA ILE A 141 16.25 2.60 10.10
C ILE A 141 14.87 2.54 9.44
N GLU A 142 13.84 2.15 10.20
CA GLU A 142 12.47 2.06 9.71
C GLU A 142 11.90 3.43 9.32
N TYR A 143 12.27 4.48 10.05
CA TYR A 143 11.91 5.88 9.74
C TYR A 143 12.57 6.34 8.43
N TYR A 144 13.89 6.14 8.25
CA TYR A 144 14.59 6.43 6.98
C TYR A 144 13.89 5.79 5.77
N PHE A 145 13.54 4.50 5.86
CA PHE A 145 12.83 3.83 4.78
C PHE A 145 11.38 4.28 4.61
N THR A 146 10.70 4.69 5.69
CA THR A 146 9.36 5.30 5.63
C THR A 146 9.40 6.60 4.82
N THR A 147 10.28 7.55 5.20
CA THR A 147 10.44 8.82 4.47
C THR A 147 10.90 8.59 3.03
N ARG A 148 11.89 7.72 2.79
CA ARG A 148 12.37 7.39 1.44
C ARG A 148 11.30 6.79 0.52
N PHE A 149 10.28 6.12 1.06
CA PHE A 149 9.16 5.60 0.27
C PHE A 149 7.96 6.58 0.21
N ALA A 150 7.95 7.66 1.01
CA ALA A 150 6.87 8.66 1.00
C ALA A 150 6.85 9.44 -0.33
N GLU A 151 8.00 9.93 -0.81
CA GLU A 151 8.16 10.62 -2.11
C GLU A 151 7.43 9.88 -3.25
N GLN A 152 7.64 8.57 -3.37
CA GLN A 152 7.03 7.73 -4.42
C GLN A 152 5.51 7.60 -4.25
N CYS A 153 5.01 7.56 -3.01
CA CYS A 153 3.58 7.55 -2.75
C CYS A 153 2.94 8.90 -3.15
N ILE A 154 3.59 10.03 -2.84
CA ILE A 154 3.08 11.38 -3.17
C ILE A 154 3.06 11.60 -4.68
N ILE A 155 4.13 11.21 -5.41
CA ILE A 155 4.14 11.19 -6.88
C ILE A 155 2.98 10.33 -7.42
N GLY A 156 2.72 9.19 -6.78
CA GLY A 156 1.55 8.35 -7.07
C GLY A 156 0.25 9.14 -7.06
N ALA A 157 -0.08 9.82 -5.95
CA ALA A 157 -1.28 10.66 -5.87
C ALA A 157 -1.29 11.79 -6.91
N ALA A 158 -0.22 12.59 -6.97
CA ALA A 158 -0.10 13.70 -7.93
C ALA A 158 -0.38 13.26 -9.38
N SER A 159 0.03 12.05 -9.76
CA SER A 159 -0.16 11.51 -11.11
C SER A 159 -1.59 11.10 -11.48
N GLN A 160 -2.49 10.89 -10.50
CA GLN A 160 -3.78 10.21 -10.72
C GLN A 160 -5.01 11.13 -10.67
N HIS A 161 -4.87 12.46 -10.74
CA HIS A 161 -5.96 13.37 -10.33
C HIS A 161 -6.40 14.38 -11.40
N SER A 162 -7.65 14.23 -11.85
CA SER A 162 -8.35 15.18 -12.71
C SER A 162 -8.87 16.43 -11.98
N HIS A 163 -8.42 16.70 -10.75
CA HIS A 163 -8.84 17.85 -9.93
C HIS A 163 -7.63 18.78 -9.71
N PRO A 164 -7.43 19.83 -10.54
CA PRO A 164 -6.15 20.54 -10.61
C PRO A 164 -5.69 21.21 -9.32
N ALA A 165 -6.61 21.58 -8.44
CA ALA A 165 -6.26 22.14 -7.13
C ALA A 165 -5.65 21.09 -6.20
N LEU A 166 -6.15 19.85 -6.21
CA LEU A 166 -5.63 18.77 -5.38
C LEU A 166 -4.35 18.17 -5.97
N GLN A 167 -4.25 18.09 -7.30
CA GLN A 167 -2.98 17.79 -7.97
C GLN A 167 -1.89 18.77 -7.51
N ARG A 168 -2.16 20.08 -7.55
CA ARG A 168 -1.20 21.10 -7.12
C ARG A 168 -0.78 20.94 -5.66
N MET A 169 -1.70 20.66 -4.74
CA MET A 169 -1.35 20.44 -3.33
C MET A 169 -0.39 19.26 -3.15
N PHE A 170 -0.48 18.20 -3.97
CA PHE A 170 0.52 17.12 -3.97
C PHE A 170 1.82 17.47 -4.69
N GLU A 171 1.79 18.34 -5.71
CA GLU A 171 3.00 18.87 -6.34
C GLU A 171 3.78 19.80 -5.39
N GLU A 172 3.07 20.63 -4.61
CA GLU A 172 3.62 21.50 -3.57
C GLU A 172 4.18 20.66 -2.40
N PHE A 173 3.39 19.75 -1.81
CA PHE A 173 3.84 18.84 -0.74
C PHE A 173 5.00 17.93 -1.18
N PHE A 174 5.05 17.49 -2.44
CA PHE A 174 6.20 16.75 -2.97
C PHE A 174 7.49 17.58 -3.00
N ILE A 175 7.40 18.87 -3.37
CA ILE A 175 8.58 19.77 -3.40
C ILE A 175 9.15 19.97 -2.00
N GLU A 176 8.32 19.92 -0.96
CA GLU A 176 8.74 20.05 0.44
C GLU A 176 9.36 18.75 0.98
N GLU A 177 8.76 17.58 0.69
CA GLU A 177 9.29 16.28 1.13
C GLU A 177 10.60 15.85 0.42
N VAL A 178 10.94 16.43 -0.74
CA VAL A 178 12.11 16.01 -1.53
C VAL A 178 13.42 16.14 -0.75
N GLY A 179 14.06 14.99 -0.51
CA GLY A 179 15.32 14.92 0.22
C GLY A 179 15.18 14.96 1.75
N HIS A 180 13.97 14.86 2.30
CA HIS A 180 13.77 14.52 3.72
C HIS A 180 14.45 13.19 4.08
N ASP A 181 14.56 12.25 3.13
CA ASP A 181 15.33 11.01 3.31
C ASP A 181 16.80 11.28 3.69
N LYS A 182 17.40 12.40 3.24
CA LYS A 182 18.78 12.81 3.55
C LYS A 182 18.97 13.35 4.96
N LEU A 183 17.89 13.73 5.64
CA LEU A 183 17.94 14.04 7.06
C LEU A 183 18.11 12.74 7.85
N LEU A 184 17.27 11.73 7.59
CA LEU A 184 17.38 10.42 8.25
C LEU A 184 18.66 9.67 7.83
N GLU A 185 19.11 9.78 6.57
CA GLU A 185 20.37 9.20 6.08
C GLU A 185 21.57 9.71 6.92
N ARG A 186 21.65 11.03 7.16
CA ARG A 186 22.68 11.64 8.02
C ARG A 186 22.63 11.14 9.45
N SER A 187 21.43 10.93 10.00
CA SER A 187 21.27 10.35 11.34
C SER A 187 21.84 8.92 11.43
N LEU A 188 21.60 8.10 10.39
CA LEU A 188 22.17 6.75 10.30
C LEU A 188 23.70 6.78 10.13
N LEU A 189 24.27 7.73 9.39
CA LEU A 189 25.72 7.96 9.36
C LEU A 189 26.26 8.33 10.76
N GLY A 190 25.52 9.13 11.54
CA GLY A 190 25.81 9.41 12.96
C GLY A 190 25.78 8.17 13.85
N PHE A 191 24.94 7.18 13.54
CA PHE A 191 24.92 5.86 14.19
C PHE A 191 26.08 4.94 13.75
N GLY A 192 27.01 5.42 12.93
CA GLY A 192 28.20 4.70 12.48
C GLY A 192 27.98 3.77 11.27
N PHE A 193 26.86 3.91 10.54
CA PHE A 193 26.71 3.26 9.23
C PHE A 193 27.55 3.98 8.17
N SER A 194 28.10 3.24 7.21
CA SER A 194 28.67 3.80 5.98
C SER A 194 27.60 3.87 4.88
N THR A 195 27.82 4.66 3.83
CA THR A 195 26.93 4.71 2.65
C THR A 195 26.71 3.31 2.05
N THR A 196 27.74 2.47 2.01
CA THR A 196 27.63 1.07 1.52
C THR A 196 26.81 0.17 2.44
N ASP A 197 26.80 0.43 3.75
CA ASP A 197 25.85 -0.24 4.65
C ASP A 197 24.41 0.18 4.34
N LEU A 198 24.16 1.47 4.07
CA LEU A 198 22.83 1.99 3.74
C LEU A 198 22.32 1.50 2.37
N GLU A 199 23.22 1.29 1.40
CA GLU A 199 22.95 0.62 0.12
C GLU A 199 22.58 -0.87 0.28
N HIS A 200 22.86 -1.48 1.44
CA HIS A 200 22.67 -2.91 1.71
C HIS A 200 21.68 -3.18 2.85
N LEU A 201 21.24 -2.13 3.51
CA LEU A 201 20.22 -2.14 4.54
C LEU A 201 18.85 -2.48 3.93
N SER A 202 17.94 -3.00 4.74
CA SER A 202 16.56 -3.22 4.33
C SER A 202 15.63 -3.05 5.53
N PRO A 203 14.45 -2.43 5.36
CA PRO A 203 13.50 -2.27 6.43
C PRO A 203 12.79 -3.59 6.75
N HIS A 204 12.16 -3.62 7.91
CA HIS A 204 11.24 -4.66 8.34
C HIS A 204 10.12 -4.88 7.32
N ILE A 205 9.70 -6.14 7.09
CA ILE A 205 8.67 -6.48 6.11
C ILE A 205 7.35 -5.72 6.35
N SER A 206 7.01 -5.43 7.61
CA SER A 206 5.79 -4.67 7.94
C SER A 206 5.88 -3.17 7.61
N THR A 207 7.08 -2.61 7.50
CA THR A 207 7.32 -1.26 6.98
C THR A 207 7.21 -1.26 5.45
N VAL A 208 7.77 -2.28 4.78
CA VAL A 208 7.56 -2.47 3.32
C VAL A 208 6.08 -2.59 3.00
N ALA A 209 5.33 -3.36 3.80
CA ALA A 209 3.89 -3.51 3.66
C ALA A 209 3.11 -2.23 4.01
N ALA A 210 3.45 -1.51 5.08
CA ALA A 210 2.82 -0.23 5.39
C ALA A 210 2.99 0.77 4.23
N MET A 211 4.18 0.87 3.65
CA MET A 211 4.44 1.79 2.53
C MET A 211 3.85 1.29 1.20
N GLY A 212 3.80 -0.03 0.96
CA GLY A 212 3.05 -0.59 -0.17
C GLY A 212 1.53 -0.40 -0.04
N MET A 213 1.00 -0.34 1.18
CA MET A 213 -0.38 0.03 1.45
C MET A 213 -0.64 1.53 1.25
N LEU A 214 0.29 2.39 1.68
CA LEU A 214 0.24 3.82 1.39
C LEU A 214 0.28 4.09 -0.12
N LEU A 215 1.10 3.34 -0.86
CA LEU A 215 1.25 3.43 -2.31
C LEU A 215 0.00 2.94 -3.06
N ARG A 216 -0.58 1.79 -2.67
CA ARG A 216 -1.90 1.38 -3.20
C ARG A 216 -2.97 2.43 -2.87
N ALA A 217 -2.88 3.09 -1.71
CA ALA A 217 -3.82 4.15 -1.36
C ALA A 217 -3.62 5.41 -2.22
N SER A 218 -2.40 5.84 -2.51
CA SER A 218 -2.17 7.04 -3.32
C SER A 218 -2.62 6.86 -4.78
N LEU A 219 -2.47 5.65 -5.29
CA LEU A 219 -2.87 5.26 -6.65
C LEU A 219 -4.39 5.04 -6.81
N PHE A 220 -5.06 4.42 -5.83
CA PHE A 220 -6.45 3.94 -5.99
C PHE A 220 -7.45 4.36 -4.89
N ASP A 221 -7.00 4.93 -3.76
CA ASP A 221 -7.85 5.22 -2.59
C ASP A 221 -7.44 6.51 -1.89
N LEU A 222 -7.51 7.60 -2.65
CA LEU A 222 -7.09 8.93 -2.22
C LEU A 222 -7.62 9.40 -0.84
N PRO A 223 -8.90 9.14 -0.47
CA PRO A 223 -9.40 9.54 0.85
C PRO A 223 -8.74 8.79 2.01
N LEU A 224 -8.25 7.56 1.78
CA LEU A 224 -7.39 6.85 2.70
C LEU A 224 -5.96 7.42 2.67
N PHE A 225 -5.37 7.64 1.49
CA PHE A 225 -4.00 8.15 1.36
C PHE A 225 -3.77 9.43 2.15
N ILE A 226 -4.59 10.46 1.94
CA ILE A 226 -4.52 11.74 2.67
C ILE A 226 -4.62 11.53 4.18
N THR A 227 -5.46 10.58 4.62
CA THR A 227 -5.61 10.24 6.03
C THR A 227 -4.41 9.47 6.60
N LEU A 228 -3.69 8.71 5.78
CA LEU A 228 -2.47 8.00 6.18
C LEU A 228 -1.25 8.94 6.20
N VAL A 229 -1.13 9.88 5.24
CA VAL A 229 -0.13 10.96 5.25
C VAL A 229 -0.25 11.76 6.55
N GLY A 230 -1.42 12.33 6.85
CA GLY A 230 -1.67 13.04 8.13
C GLY A 230 -1.55 12.19 9.41
N GLN A 231 -1.22 10.90 9.32
CA GLN A 231 -0.85 10.03 10.46
C GLN A 231 0.61 9.57 10.46
N LEU A 232 1.31 9.73 9.33
CA LEU A 232 2.76 9.58 9.23
C LEU A 232 3.45 10.85 9.67
N GLU A 233 3.03 12.00 9.13
CA GLU A 233 3.58 13.33 9.44
C GLU A 233 3.42 13.73 10.91
N GLY A 234 2.45 13.12 11.61
CA GLY A 234 2.16 13.39 13.01
C GLY A 234 1.45 14.72 13.24
N THR A 235 0.99 14.95 14.47
CA THR A 235 0.62 16.31 14.92
C THR A 235 1.81 16.96 15.62
N GLU A 236 1.85 18.29 15.73
CA GLU A 236 2.86 19.03 16.51
C GLU A 236 3.13 18.38 17.89
N VAL A 237 2.08 17.95 18.60
CA VAL A 237 2.17 17.31 19.92
C VAL A 237 2.86 15.93 19.88
N GLN A 238 2.83 15.23 18.74
CA GLN A 238 3.59 14.00 18.53
C GLN A 238 5.05 14.33 18.19
N CYS A 239 5.28 15.24 17.24
CA CYS A 239 6.60 15.65 16.77
C CYS A 239 7.45 16.21 17.93
N ARG A 240 6.90 17.14 18.71
CA ARG A 240 7.56 17.69 19.91
C ARG A 240 7.88 16.62 20.96
N ARG A 241 7.03 15.59 21.13
CA ARG A 241 7.32 14.47 22.04
C ARG A 241 8.46 13.57 21.56
N TYR A 242 8.59 13.40 20.25
CA TYR A 242 9.69 12.67 19.65
C TYR A 242 11.01 13.45 19.79
N ILE A 243 10.99 14.76 19.53
CA ILE A 243 12.11 15.68 19.81
C ILE A 243 12.52 15.62 21.29
N GLU A 244 11.58 15.80 22.23
CA GLU A 244 11.84 15.69 23.69
C GLU A 244 12.48 14.36 24.09
N MET A 245 12.14 13.26 23.42
CA MET A 245 12.71 11.94 23.66
C MET A 245 14.13 11.82 23.09
N LEU A 246 14.37 12.32 21.87
CA LEU A 246 15.69 12.36 21.26
C LEU A 246 16.66 13.19 22.11
N GLU A 247 16.27 14.38 22.56
CA GLU A 247 17.06 15.24 23.45
C GLU A 247 17.43 14.54 24.77
N ARG A 248 16.52 13.72 25.32
CA ARG A 248 16.73 12.98 26.57
C ARG A 248 17.46 11.65 26.40
N SER A 249 17.65 11.17 25.17
CA SER A 249 18.25 9.86 24.89
C SER A 249 19.73 9.75 25.28
N GLY A 250 20.46 10.87 25.32
CA GLY A 250 21.92 10.86 25.47
C GLY A 250 22.67 10.29 24.27
N LEU A 251 22.03 10.19 23.10
CA LEU A 251 22.70 9.92 21.83
C LEU A 251 23.56 11.11 21.37
N PRO A 252 24.55 10.89 20.47
CA PRO A 252 25.36 11.97 19.89
C PRO A 252 24.52 13.01 19.12
N HIS A 253 25.02 14.25 19.04
CA HIS A 253 24.31 15.34 18.36
C HIS A 253 24.10 15.05 16.86
N GLU A 254 25.11 14.48 16.21
CA GLU A 254 25.11 14.02 14.83
C GLU A 254 24.04 12.95 14.53
N VAL A 255 23.61 12.20 15.56
CA VAL A 255 22.47 11.27 15.45
C VAL A 255 21.16 12.01 15.56
N ILE A 256 20.94 12.80 16.62
CA ILE A 256 19.61 13.34 16.94
C ILE A 256 19.25 14.57 16.11
N HIS A 257 20.21 15.44 15.80
CA HIS A 257 19.94 16.74 15.17
C HIS A 257 19.25 16.61 13.79
N PRO A 258 19.68 15.72 12.87
CA PRO A 258 18.99 15.58 11.58
C PRO A 258 17.52 15.13 11.71
N GLN A 259 17.20 14.30 12.70
CA GLN A 259 15.81 13.88 12.96
C GLN A 259 14.99 15.01 13.58
N ILE A 260 15.57 15.77 14.51
CA ILE A 260 14.93 16.97 15.08
C ILE A 260 14.66 18.00 13.98
N VAL A 261 15.53 18.14 12.98
CA VAL A 261 15.28 19.03 11.82
C VAL A 261 14.08 18.56 10.98
N HIS A 262 13.95 17.25 10.70
CA HIS A 262 12.77 16.69 9.99
C HIS A 262 11.48 17.02 10.75
N GLU A 263 11.43 16.67 12.04
CA GLU A 263 10.26 16.90 12.91
C GLU A 263 9.93 18.38 13.10
N MET A 264 10.92 19.28 13.00
CA MET A 264 10.70 20.72 13.01
C MET A 264 10.12 21.24 11.68
N ILE A 265 10.48 20.67 10.53
CA ILE A 265 9.87 21.02 9.23
C ILE A 265 8.38 20.64 9.25
N ASN A 266 8.06 19.41 9.69
CA ASN A 266 6.67 18.94 9.88
C ASN A 266 5.83 19.87 10.78
N ILE A 267 6.46 20.51 11.77
CA ILE A 267 5.83 21.51 12.66
C ILE A 267 5.70 22.89 11.98
N GLU A 268 6.74 23.34 11.27
CA GLU A 268 6.84 24.72 10.75
C GLU A 268 6.01 24.93 9.48
N HIS A 269 5.88 23.92 8.61
CA HIS A 269 4.94 23.92 7.48
C HIS A 269 3.55 23.39 7.89
N GLY A 270 3.51 22.51 8.89
CA GLY A 270 2.25 22.03 9.48
C GLY A 270 1.55 20.97 8.64
N HIS A 271 2.30 20.00 8.07
CA HIS A 271 1.82 18.96 7.15
C HIS A 271 0.53 18.23 7.63
N PHE A 272 0.32 18.17 8.94
CA PHE A 272 -0.91 17.65 9.52
C PHE A 272 -2.19 18.37 9.06
N ASP A 273 -2.14 19.71 9.08
CA ASP A 273 -3.26 20.56 8.69
C ASP A 273 -3.33 20.71 7.16
N GLU A 274 -2.21 20.55 6.46
CA GLU A 274 -2.22 20.38 5.00
C GLU A 274 -2.97 19.13 4.57
N ALA A 275 -2.76 17.98 5.22
CA ALA A 275 -3.54 16.77 4.96
C ALA A 275 -5.05 16.98 5.26
N LEU A 276 -5.38 17.79 6.27
CA LEU A 276 -6.76 18.19 6.55
C LEU A 276 -7.32 19.10 5.43
N ASP A 277 -6.54 20.00 4.85
CA ASP A 277 -6.96 20.90 3.77
C ASP A 277 -7.01 20.19 2.40
N MET A 278 -6.08 19.27 2.10
CA MET A 278 -6.20 18.32 0.98
C MET A 278 -7.52 17.55 1.10
N SER A 279 -7.87 17.05 2.30
CA SER A 279 -9.14 16.38 2.54
C SER A 279 -10.36 17.28 2.33
N ALA A 280 -10.21 18.61 2.39
CA ALA A 280 -11.29 19.56 2.12
C ALA A 280 -11.61 19.71 0.63
N THR A 281 -10.66 19.37 -0.25
CA THR A 281 -10.84 19.40 -1.71
C THR A 281 -11.45 18.11 -2.29
N LEU A 282 -11.52 17.04 -1.48
CA LEU A 282 -12.11 15.77 -1.90
C LEU A 282 -13.60 15.93 -2.28
N PRO A 283 -14.10 15.19 -3.29
CA PRO A 283 -15.52 15.08 -3.54
C PRO A 283 -16.23 14.47 -2.32
N GLY A 284 -17.56 14.68 -2.23
CA GLY A 284 -18.35 14.11 -1.14
C GLY A 284 -18.24 12.58 -1.11
N VAL A 285 -17.89 12.02 0.05
CA VAL A 285 -17.74 10.58 0.23
C VAL A 285 -18.99 9.98 0.89
N THR A 286 -19.17 8.67 0.73
CA THR A 286 -20.35 7.96 1.25
C THR A 286 -20.09 7.31 2.61
N GLY A 287 -21.16 6.82 3.26
CA GLY A 287 -21.02 6.01 4.47
C GLY A 287 -20.21 4.73 4.25
N ALA A 288 -20.28 4.14 3.05
CA ALA A 288 -19.52 2.94 2.74
C ALA A 288 -18.03 3.21 2.53
N ASP A 289 -17.67 4.37 1.95
CA ASP A 289 -16.27 4.82 1.87
C ASP A 289 -15.67 5.06 3.26
N ILE A 290 -16.42 5.68 4.17
CA ILE A 290 -15.99 5.88 5.56
C ILE A 290 -15.68 4.52 6.21
N GLU A 291 -16.59 3.55 6.14
CA GLU A 291 -16.36 2.23 6.75
C GLU A 291 -15.28 1.40 6.02
N ARG A 292 -15.10 1.62 4.71
CA ARG A 292 -13.99 1.04 3.93
C ARG A 292 -12.64 1.58 4.41
N CYS A 293 -12.51 2.90 4.53
CA CYS A 293 -11.31 3.54 5.06
C CYS A 293 -11.05 3.19 6.53
N LYS A 294 -12.08 3.05 7.39
CA LYS A 294 -11.91 2.60 8.80
C LYS A 294 -11.25 1.22 8.89
N ARG A 295 -11.71 0.25 8.08
CA ARG A 295 -11.12 -1.11 8.04
C ARG A 295 -9.69 -1.10 7.53
N LEU A 296 -9.42 -0.36 6.46
CA LEU A 296 -8.08 -0.25 5.88
C LEU A 296 -7.11 0.46 6.83
N LEU A 297 -7.58 1.51 7.54
CA LEU A 297 -6.81 2.19 8.57
C LEU A 297 -6.49 1.28 9.78
N SER A 298 -7.43 0.43 10.22
CA SER A 298 -7.14 -0.60 11.23
C SER A 298 -6.11 -1.63 10.73
N LEU A 299 -6.21 -2.09 9.49
CA LEU A 299 -5.26 -3.03 8.90
C LEU A 299 -3.84 -2.44 8.79
N TYR A 300 -3.73 -1.18 8.36
CA TYR A 300 -2.48 -0.40 8.34
C TYR A 300 -1.86 -0.26 9.74
N ALA A 301 -2.68 -0.04 10.76
CA ALA A 301 -2.20 0.09 12.14
C ALA A 301 -1.63 -1.23 12.67
N GLU A 302 -2.22 -2.39 12.37
CA GLU A 302 -1.64 -3.69 12.76
C GLU A 302 -0.32 -3.98 12.01
N MET A 303 -0.12 -3.49 10.78
CA MET A 303 1.19 -3.55 10.12
C MET A 303 2.25 -2.69 10.83
N ARG A 304 1.92 -1.44 11.20
CA ARG A 304 2.85 -0.59 11.98
C ARG A 304 3.16 -1.18 13.35
N LYS A 305 2.14 -1.72 14.03
CA LYS A 305 2.26 -2.42 15.32
C LYS A 305 3.24 -3.59 15.25
N ALA A 306 3.22 -4.36 14.16
CA ALA A 306 4.10 -5.49 13.95
C ALA A 306 5.60 -5.13 13.86
N VAL A 307 5.94 -3.86 13.63
CA VAL A 307 7.33 -3.36 13.70
C VAL A 307 7.82 -3.26 15.17
N TYR A 308 6.92 -3.05 16.13
CA TYR A 308 7.29 -2.76 17.52
C TYR A 308 8.04 -3.91 18.24
N PRO A 309 7.71 -5.21 18.05
CA PRO A 309 8.50 -6.30 18.61
C PRO A 309 9.90 -6.45 18.01
N HIS A 310 10.13 -5.92 16.80
CA HIS A 310 11.47 -5.89 16.20
C HIS A 310 12.29 -4.73 16.77
N VAL A 311 11.75 -3.51 16.70
CA VAL A 311 12.44 -2.28 17.08
C VAL A 311 12.65 -2.16 18.59
N PHE A 312 11.66 -2.51 19.42
CA PHE A 312 11.63 -2.11 20.84
C PHE A 312 11.93 -3.22 21.86
N LYS A 313 12.29 -4.44 21.43
CA LYS A 313 12.50 -5.61 22.32
C LYS A 313 13.94 -6.13 22.39
N GLY A 314 14.93 -5.39 21.85
CA GLY A 314 16.35 -5.78 21.92
C GLY A 314 16.69 -7.07 21.17
N ILE A 315 15.91 -7.41 20.14
CA ILE A 315 16.20 -8.57 19.28
C ILE A 315 17.30 -8.15 18.30
N ALA A 316 18.53 -8.61 18.57
CA ALA A 316 19.69 -8.36 17.70
C ALA A 316 19.38 -8.64 16.22
N THR A 317 19.66 -7.65 15.37
CA THR A 317 19.73 -7.69 13.89
C THR A 317 18.95 -8.83 13.23
N ALA A 318 17.62 -8.65 13.16
CA ALA A 318 16.64 -9.42 12.39
C ALA A 318 16.76 -10.96 12.46
N ARG A 319 16.06 -11.56 13.42
CA ARG A 319 15.74 -13.00 13.37
C ARG A 319 14.70 -13.28 12.28
N THR A 320 15.15 -13.91 11.20
CA THR A 320 14.39 -14.19 9.98
C THR A 320 13.09 -14.98 10.19
N LEU A 321 12.03 -14.57 9.46
CA LEU A 321 10.98 -15.45 8.91
C LEU A 321 11.71 -16.62 8.27
N ASP A 322 11.51 -17.82 8.79
CA ASP A 322 11.90 -19.02 8.08
C ASP A 322 11.11 -19.09 6.77
N ALA A 323 11.67 -19.71 5.73
CA ALA A 323 10.98 -19.75 4.44
C ALA A 323 9.62 -20.50 4.51
N GLU A 324 9.40 -21.37 5.49
CA GLU A 324 8.17 -22.15 5.61
C GLU A 324 6.99 -21.29 6.06
N SER A 325 7.20 -20.33 6.95
CA SER A 325 6.21 -19.32 7.36
C SER A 325 5.72 -18.46 6.18
N TYR A 326 6.63 -18.05 5.28
CA TYR A 326 6.28 -17.25 4.08
C TYR A 326 5.44 -18.08 3.12
N LEU A 327 5.91 -19.30 2.85
CA LEU A 327 5.26 -20.23 1.94
C LEU A 327 3.96 -20.76 2.55
N GLY A 328 3.79 -20.77 3.87
CA GLY A 328 2.53 -21.00 4.57
C GLY A 328 1.51 -19.91 4.28
N ALA A 329 1.87 -18.64 4.46
CA ALA A 329 1.01 -17.51 4.09
C ALA A 329 0.67 -17.52 2.58
N TRP A 330 1.64 -17.83 1.71
CA TRP A 330 1.39 -17.96 0.27
C TRP A 330 0.48 -19.15 -0.10
N ARG A 331 0.63 -20.30 0.56
CA ARG A 331 -0.25 -21.47 0.38
C ARG A 331 -1.71 -21.13 0.67
N THR A 332 -1.96 -20.41 1.77
CA THR A 332 -3.31 -20.07 2.23
C THR A 332 -3.92 -18.90 1.44
N HIS A 333 -3.12 -17.90 1.05
CA HIS A 333 -3.64 -16.62 0.56
C HIS A 333 -3.20 -16.24 -0.87
N GLY A 334 -2.20 -16.91 -1.46
CA GLY A 334 -1.63 -16.53 -2.77
C GLY A 334 -2.66 -16.49 -3.91
N THR A 335 -3.69 -17.33 -3.88
CA THR A 335 -4.79 -17.30 -4.86
C THR A 335 -5.67 -16.05 -4.74
N ALA A 336 -5.79 -15.46 -3.55
CA ALA A 336 -6.47 -14.18 -3.36
C ALA A 336 -5.56 -13.01 -3.78
N ILE A 337 -4.28 -13.07 -3.41
CA ILE A 337 -3.28 -12.02 -3.72
C ILE A 337 -3.06 -11.89 -5.24
N LYS A 338 -3.02 -13.00 -6.00
CA LYS A 338 -2.99 -12.97 -7.47
C LYS A 338 -4.25 -12.38 -8.13
N LYS A 339 -5.36 -12.34 -7.38
CA LYS A 339 -6.66 -11.82 -7.84
C LYS A 339 -6.95 -10.42 -7.31
N SER A 340 -5.98 -9.77 -6.66
CA SER A 340 -6.09 -8.36 -6.31
C SER A 340 -5.51 -7.48 -7.42
N LEU A 341 -5.87 -6.19 -7.37
CA LEU A 341 -5.31 -5.06 -8.15
C LEU A 341 -3.78 -5.13 -8.39
N LEU A 342 -3.02 -5.81 -7.52
CA LEU A 342 -1.58 -6.00 -7.60
C LEU A 342 -1.11 -6.51 -8.97
N ALA A 343 -1.79 -7.54 -9.50
CA ALA A 343 -1.44 -8.13 -10.79
C ALA A 343 -1.78 -7.19 -11.98
N ILE A 344 -2.79 -6.35 -11.79
CA ILE A 344 -3.37 -5.46 -12.80
C ILE A 344 -2.56 -4.18 -12.94
N ALA A 345 -2.09 -3.60 -11.82
CA ALA A 345 -1.20 -2.43 -11.84
C ALA A 345 0.11 -2.70 -12.60
N CYS A 346 0.67 -3.91 -12.47
CA CYS A 346 1.91 -4.29 -13.15
C CYS A 346 1.75 -4.45 -14.67
N ALA A 347 0.58 -4.90 -15.13
CA ALA A 347 0.31 -5.10 -16.55
C ALA A 347 0.17 -3.79 -17.35
N ASN A 348 -0.04 -2.66 -16.66
CA ASN A 348 -0.39 -1.37 -17.27
C ASN A 348 0.64 -0.25 -16.98
N ALA A 349 1.84 -0.60 -16.47
CA ALA A 349 2.90 0.35 -16.17
C ALA A 349 3.64 0.84 -17.44
N PRO A 350 3.85 2.16 -17.65
CA PRO A 350 4.54 2.68 -18.84
C PRO A 350 6.02 2.28 -18.92
N GLU A 351 6.51 1.99 -20.13
CA GLU A 351 7.88 1.51 -20.39
C GLU A 351 9.00 2.45 -19.88
N VAL A 352 8.74 3.76 -19.87
CA VAL A 352 9.68 4.77 -19.33
C VAL A 352 9.85 4.64 -17.81
N LEU A 353 8.81 4.21 -17.09
CA LEU A 353 8.93 3.79 -15.69
C LEU A 353 9.83 2.55 -15.62
N SER A 354 9.43 1.45 -16.28
CA SER A 354 10.06 0.12 -16.20
C SER A 354 11.59 0.16 -16.33
N ARG A 355 12.15 1.03 -17.18
CA ARG A 355 13.59 1.16 -17.42
C ARG A 355 14.38 1.85 -16.29
N SER A 356 13.80 2.80 -15.54
CA SER A 356 14.46 3.36 -14.35
C SER A 356 14.39 2.39 -13.18
N LEU A 357 13.26 1.71 -13.10
CA LEU A 357 12.87 0.76 -12.07
C LEU A 357 13.76 -0.50 -12.06
N ALA A 358 14.04 -1.09 -13.23
CA ALA A 358 14.87 -2.30 -13.37
C ALA A 358 16.33 -2.20 -12.84
N ARG A 359 16.86 -0.99 -12.59
CA ARG A 359 18.24 -0.77 -12.14
C ARG A 359 18.45 -1.08 -10.66
N ASP A 360 17.53 -0.66 -9.80
CA ASP A 360 17.72 -0.69 -8.35
C ASP A 360 17.45 -2.10 -7.76
N PHE A 361 17.21 -3.07 -8.65
CA PHE A 361 16.56 -4.34 -8.39
C PHE A 361 17.52 -5.49 -8.05
N VAL A 362 18.83 -5.26 -8.13
CA VAL A 362 19.87 -6.26 -7.83
C VAL A 362 19.92 -6.58 -6.33
N GLU A 363 19.55 -5.62 -5.49
CA GLU A 363 19.72 -5.66 -4.03
C GLU A 363 18.61 -6.40 -3.27
N LEU A 364 17.53 -6.82 -3.94
CA LEU A 364 16.37 -7.49 -3.31
C LEU A 364 16.70 -8.82 -2.59
N ARG A 365 17.94 -9.32 -2.72
CA ARG A 365 18.46 -10.50 -1.99
C ARG A 365 18.76 -10.23 -0.51
N LYS A 366 18.61 -8.99 -0.03
CA LYS A 366 19.05 -8.52 1.30
C LYS A 366 17.90 -8.22 2.28
N VAL A 367 16.64 -8.34 1.86
CA VAL A 367 15.48 -8.05 2.73
C VAL A 367 15.47 -8.99 3.93
N ALA A 368 15.37 -8.42 5.12
CA ALA A 368 15.32 -9.17 6.37
C ALA A 368 13.87 -9.47 6.79
N TYR A 369 13.72 -10.47 7.66
CA TYR A 369 12.52 -11.29 7.75
C TYR A 369 12.06 -11.44 9.23
N VAL A 370 10.79 -11.82 9.50
CA VAL A 370 10.10 -11.84 10.82
C VAL A 370 9.34 -13.15 11.12
N VAL A 371 9.30 -13.70 12.34
CA VAL A 371 8.49 -14.92 12.65
C VAL A 371 7.01 -14.58 12.94
N TRP A 372 6.06 -15.40 12.47
CA TRP A 372 4.60 -15.16 12.52
C TRP A 372 3.77 -16.42 12.87
N ASN A 373 2.62 -16.28 13.53
CA ASN A 373 1.67 -17.40 13.69
C ASN A 373 0.58 -17.38 12.60
N ALA A 374 0.85 -18.03 11.47
CA ALA A 374 -0.07 -18.10 10.33
C ALA A 374 -1.47 -18.69 10.64
N ALA A 375 -1.65 -19.42 11.76
CA ALA A 375 -2.94 -19.97 12.16
C ALA A 375 -3.86 -18.95 12.86
N GLU A 376 -3.29 -17.93 13.52
CA GLU A 376 -4.02 -16.89 14.25
C GLU A 376 -4.03 -15.56 13.47
N GLU A 377 -2.93 -15.26 12.79
CA GLU A 377 -2.64 -13.96 12.18
C GLU A 377 -2.73 -13.97 10.64
N GLY A 378 -3.25 -15.05 10.03
CA GLY A 378 -3.20 -15.29 8.58
C GLY A 378 -3.73 -14.13 7.72
N HIS A 379 -4.74 -13.39 8.19
CA HIS A 379 -5.25 -12.20 7.50
C HIS A 379 -4.26 -11.00 7.51
N VAL A 380 -3.49 -10.83 8.58
CA VAL A 380 -2.39 -9.85 8.65
C VAL A 380 -1.23 -10.32 7.78
N ALA A 381 -0.86 -11.60 7.85
CA ALA A 381 0.20 -12.18 7.01
C ALA A 381 -0.12 -12.08 5.50
N ALA A 382 -1.39 -12.29 5.11
CA ALA A 382 -1.88 -12.10 3.74
C ALA A 382 -1.72 -10.66 3.26
N ALA A 383 -2.13 -9.70 4.09
CA ALA A 383 -2.01 -8.28 3.79
C ALA A 383 -0.54 -7.85 3.71
N LEU A 384 0.28 -8.22 4.70
CA LEU A 384 1.72 -7.97 4.70
C LEU A 384 2.40 -8.46 3.41
N LEU A 385 2.00 -9.64 2.94
CA LEU A 385 2.49 -10.24 1.71
C LEU A 385 2.01 -9.49 0.47
N GLU A 386 0.70 -9.20 0.35
CA GLU A 386 0.14 -8.41 -0.75
C GLU A 386 0.78 -7.01 -0.84
N TYR A 387 0.86 -6.29 0.27
CA TYR A 387 1.38 -4.93 0.27
C TYR A 387 2.91 -4.87 0.15
N SER A 388 3.65 -5.87 0.65
CA SER A 388 5.07 -5.98 0.30
C SER A 388 5.27 -6.19 -1.20
N LEU A 389 4.38 -6.96 -1.83
CA LEU A 389 4.36 -7.11 -3.28
C LEU A 389 3.89 -5.82 -3.99
N TRP A 390 3.07 -4.96 -3.40
CA TRP A 390 2.72 -3.63 -3.99
C TRP A 390 3.91 -2.69 -4.10
N LYS A 391 4.75 -2.64 -3.07
CA LYS A 391 6.01 -1.89 -3.10
C LYS A 391 6.92 -2.43 -4.21
N VAL A 392 6.99 -3.75 -4.39
CA VAL A 392 7.72 -4.45 -5.46
C VAL A 392 7.12 -4.20 -6.85
N ALA A 393 5.78 -4.22 -6.98
CA ALA A 393 5.03 -3.99 -8.22
C ALA A 393 5.36 -2.65 -8.86
N TYR A 394 5.35 -1.60 -8.05
CA TYR A 394 5.64 -0.24 -8.48
C TYR A 394 7.14 0.00 -8.66
N GLN A 395 7.99 -0.65 -7.84
CA GLN A 395 9.44 -0.45 -7.92
C GLN A 395 10.13 -1.20 -9.05
N GLU A 396 9.61 -2.33 -9.53
CA GLU A 396 9.82 -2.83 -10.90
C GLU A 396 8.76 -3.86 -11.35
N PRO A 397 7.86 -3.53 -12.32
CA PRO A 397 6.76 -4.41 -12.74
C PRO A 397 7.17 -5.77 -13.30
N GLU A 398 8.29 -5.83 -14.04
CA GLU A 398 8.64 -6.98 -14.89
C GLU A 398 8.90 -8.27 -14.12
N ARG A 399 9.35 -8.21 -12.85
CA ARG A 399 9.51 -9.43 -12.04
C ARG A 399 8.23 -9.86 -11.36
N ILE A 400 7.11 -9.14 -11.33
CA ILE A 400 6.00 -9.63 -10.49
C ILE A 400 5.53 -11.02 -10.95
N SER A 401 5.41 -11.24 -12.26
CA SER A 401 5.13 -12.54 -12.85
C SER A 401 6.17 -13.61 -12.49
N ALA A 402 7.46 -13.23 -12.40
CA ALA A 402 8.55 -14.12 -12.00
C ALA A 402 8.55 -14.42 -10.49
N THR A 403 8.22 -13.44 -9.64
CA THR A 403 8.09 -13.57 -8.19
C THR A 403 6.87 -14.42 -7.83
N LEU A 404 5.71 -14.16 -8.44
CA LEU A 404 4.50 -14.96 -8.30
C LEU A 404 4.76 -16.43 -8.70
N ALA A 405 5.43 -16.66 -9.84
CA ALA A 405 5.80 -18.01 -10.30
C ALA A 405 6.87 -18.69 -9.42
N TRP A 406 7.83 -17.93 -8.87
CA TRP A 406 8.83 -18.43 -7.92
C TRP A 406 8.18 -18.85 -6.60
N LEU A 407 7.25 -18.03 -6.08
CA LEU A 407 6.47 -18.34 -4.88
C LEU A 407 5.64 -19.60 -5.08
N ASP A 408 4.98 -19.76 -6.24
CA ASP A 408 4.23 -20.98 -6.56
C ASP A 408 5.11 -22.23 -6.60
N ALA A 409 6.22 -22.17 -7.35
CA ALA A 409 7.15 -23.28 -7.48
C ALA A 409 7.79 -23.68 -6.13
N ARG A 410 7.94 -22.74 -5.20
CA ARG A 410 8.42 -22.98 -3.83
C ARG A 410 7.34 -23.47 -2.87
N ALA A 411 6.12 -22.96 -3.00
CA ALA A 411 5.03 -23.24 -2.06
C ALA A 411 4.33 -24.57 -2.35
N PHE A 412 4.01 -24.82 -3.62
CA PHE A 412 3.21 -25.96 -4.08
C PHE A 412 4.04 -27.01 -4.83
N GLY A 413 5.33 -26.73 -5.08
CA GLY A 413 6.22 -27.60 -5.83
C GLY A 413 6.00 -27.55 -7.35
N PRO A 414 6.77 -28.34 -8.12
CA PRO A 414 6.72 -28.36 -9.59
C PRO A 414 5.48 -29.08 -10.17
N THR A 415 4.42 -29.25 -9.37
CA THR A 415 3.20 -30.01 -9.70
C THR A 415 1.91 -29.20 -9.51
N ALA A 416 2.01 -27.90 -9.26
CA ALA A 416 0.87 -27.00 -9.39
C ALA A 416 0.54 -26.84 -10.88
N ASP A 417 -0.56 -27.45 -11.33
CA ASP A 417 -1.00 -27.46 -12.73
C ASP A 417 -1.49 -26.07 -13.16
N SER A 418 -0.53 -25.21 -13.54
CA SER A 418 -0.76 -23.84 -14.01
C SER A 418 -0.44 -23.76 -15.50
N GLY A 419 -1.48 -23.89 -16.33
CA GLY A 419 -1.42 -23.81 -17.78
C GLY A 419 -1.12 -22.41 -18.33
N LEU A 420 -0.04 -21.76 -17.87
CA LEU A 420 0.52 -20.53 -18.42
C LEU A 420 1.98 -20.33 -17.94
N VAL A 421 2.90 -21.19 -18.39
CA VAL A 421 4.36 -21.00 -18.25
C VAL A 421 4.99 -20.86 -19.66
N PRO A 422 4.99 -19.65 -20.26
CA PRO A 422 5.44 -19.46 -21.64
C PRO A 422 6.97 -19.40 -21.72
N ARG A 423 7.63 -20.56 -21.78
CA ARG A 423 8.97 -20.81 -22.41
C ARG A 423 10.20 -20.03 -21.88
N PHE A 424 10.02 -18.99 -21.07
CA PHE A 424 11.05 -18.03 -20.66
C PHE A 424 12.04 -18.60 -19.64
N LEU A 425 11.61 -19.58 -18.83
CA LEU A 425 12.48 -20.30 -17.89
C LEU A 425 13.64 -21.02 -18.60
N LEU A 426 13.43 -21.48 -19.84
CA LEU A 426 14.48 -22.08 -20.67
C LEU A 426 15.47 -21.03 -21.20
N LEU A 427 14.99 -19.84 -21.57
CA LEU A 427 15.85 -18.72 -22.01
C LEU A 427 16.68 -18.17 -20.83
N ALA A 428 16.10 -18.04 -19.65
CA ALA A 428 16.81 -17.63 -18.44
C ALA A 428 17.90 -18.65 -18.04
N LEU A 429 17.61 -19.95 -18.13
CA LEU A 429 18.59 -21.01 -17.88
C LEU A 429 19.66 -21.13 -18.98
N GLN A 430 19.38 -20.67 -20.21
CA GLN A 430 20.35 -20.59 -21.28
C GLN A 430 21.29 -19.39 -21.09
N ALA A 431 20.76 -18.19 -20.83
CA ALA A 431 21.56 -17.01 -20.50
C ALA A 431 22.45 -17.24 -19.26
N ALA A 432 21.94 -17.92 -18.23
CA ALA A 432 22.71 -18.28 -17.03
C ALA A 432 23.83 -19.32 -17.29
N ARG A 433 23.81 -20.03 -18.43
CA ARG A 433 24.92 -20.89 -18.90
C ARG A 433 25.90 -20.11 -19.77
N GLU A 434 25.41 -19.23 -20.62
CA GLU A 434 26.24 -18.39 -21.51
C GLU A 434 27.03 -17.31 -20.74
N MET A 435 26.60 -16.95 -19.52
CA MET A 435 27.34 -16.09 -18.60
C MET A 435 28.45 -16.78 -17.77
N GLN A 436 28.71 -18.08 -17.95
CA GLN A 436 29.85 -18.75 -17.32
C GLN A 436 31.14 -18.62 -18.15
N VAL A 437 31.86 -17.52 -17.98
CA VAL A 437 33.29 -17.46 -18.34
C VAL A 437 34.09 -18.12 -17.20
N PRO A 438 35.08 -19.01 -17.49
CA PRO A 438 35.92 -19.63 -16.46
C PRO A 438 36.81 -18.66 -15.68
N ALA A 439 37.42 -19.18 -14.62
CA ALA A 439 38.32 -18.49 -13.68
C ALA A 439 39.61 -17.94 -14.30
#